data_AF-A0A2V8U095-F1
#
_entry.id   AF-A0A2V8U095-F1
#
_cell.length_a   1.000
_cell.length_b   1.000
_cell.length_c   1.000
_cell.angle_alpha   90.00
_cell.angle_beta   90.00
_cell.angle_gamma   90.00
#
_symmetry.space_group_name_H-M   'P 1'
#
loop_
_entity.id
_entity.type
_entity.pdbx_description
1 polymer ?
#
loop_
_entity_poly.entity_id
_entity_poly.type
_entity_poly.pdbx_seq_one_letter_code
_entity_poly.pdbx_strand_id
1 'polypeptide(L)'
;MNAPKFGAWSVAESPIRVEYSTVVIEEIRHAVAEGFQRLSRGGIEVGGVLYGIHDGRTVRITATRPIDCEHARGPAFLLSDKDKSALNQQFARDQRDPRLEGLIAVGWYLSHTRSEIALNESDLEIYSTFFPAPWQITMVVHPGRGGAMRAGFFVRNADGTLKSERSYLEFDFPDRLPGALERAARQDRAPAERRPGGLPHREPAPMAPPRHDIPPRQYRPAPAPEFLAAPARRRKWPWLVLWAAAVGGLAFLGVRYAMFQPVSEPISLSVVEREGQLEIDWNHASKSVTGASRGLLEIIDGPDTVRLPLSPQHLAGDKITYARKSGDVEVRMSIEDAGGHKMQEATRFLGRPPAAAAAANSDELVAIQRKRDELEAELRRLRQQNGDQAARIQQLERTLRILQTRIGIDQGKQ
;
A
#
# COMPACT_ATOMS: atom_id res chain seq x y z
N MET A 1 -18.68 2.87 25.32
CA MET A 1 -18.06 2.40 24.06
C MET A 1 -18.31 3.46 23.00
N ASN A 2 -17.32 3.83 22.20
CA ASN A 2 -17.55 4.72 21.05
C ASN A 2 -18.33 3.96 19.97
N ALA A 3 -19.25 4.62 19.29
CA ALA A 3 -19.92 4.03 18.12
C ALA A 3 -18.88 3.63 17.05
N PRO A 4 -19.04 2.48 16.38
CA PRO A 4 -18.14 2.08 15.30
C PRO A 4 -18.15 3.14 14.20
N LYS A 5 -16.96 3.62 13.83
CA LYS A 5 -16.79 4.55 12.72
C LYS A 5 -16.83 3.76 11.41
N PHE A 6 -17.52 4.33 10.42
CA PHE A 6 -17.60 3.76 9.08
C PHE A 6 -16.90 4.66 8.08
N GLY A 7 -16.12 4.06 7.19
CA GLY A 7 -15.81 4.65 5.88
C GLY A 7 -16.92 4.32 4.88
N ALA A 8 -16.97 5.07 3.79
CA ALA A 8 -17.92 4.83 2.71
C ALA A 8 -17.22 4.94 1.35
N TRP A 9 -17.51 3.99 0.48
CA TRP A 9 -17.11 3.95 -0.91
C TRP A 9 -18.37 4.01 -1.77
N SER A 10 -18.44 5.01 -2.65
CA SER A 10 -19.61 5.28 -3.47
C SER A 10 -19.16 5.95 -4.76
N VAL A 11 -19.58 5.39 -5.89
CA VAL A 11 -19.26 5.87 -7.24
C VAL A 11 -20.58 5.92 -8.02
N ALA A 12 -20.80 6.95 -8.84
CA ALA A 12 -22.11 7.17 -9.48
C ALA A 12 -22.49 6.03 -10.45
N GLU A 13 -21.47 5.46 -11.09
CA GLU A 13 -21.51 4.33 -12.01
C GLU A 13 -21.66 2.98 -11.31
N SER A 14 -21.48 2.92 -9.98
CA SER A 14 -21.61 1.66 -9.21
C SER A 14 -23.07 1.37 -8.83
N PRO A 15 -23.58 0.15 -9.06
CA PRO A 15 -24.89 -0.26 -8.54
C PRO A 15 -24.90 -0.32 -7.00
N ILE A 16 -23.76 -0.57 -6.36
CA ILE A 16 -23.65 -0.75 -4.90
C ILE A 16 -22.83 0.37 -4.26
N ARG A 17 -23.32 0.89 -3.13
CA ARG A 17 -22.55 1.68 -2.16
C ARG A 17 -22.02 0.73 -1.09
N VAL A 18 -20.74 0.84 -0.77
CA VAL A 18 -20.11 0.03 0.28
C VAL A 18 -19.84 0.92 1.49
N GLU A 19 -20.27 0.48 2.66
CA GLU A 19 -19.90 1.08 3.95
C GLU A 19 -19.08 0.05 4.73
N TYR A 20 -17.98 0.46 5.34
CA TYR A 20 -17.08 -0.46 6.02
C TYR A 20 -16.66 0.06 7.39
N SER A 21 -16.75 -0.80 8.40
CA SER A 21 -16.23 -0.50 9.73
C SER A 21 -14.73 -0.24 9.66
N THR A 22 -14.25 0.84 10.28
CA THR A 22 -12.81 1.12 10.36
C THR A 22 -12.06 0.05 11.15
N VAL A 23 -12.76 -0.70 12.01
CA VAL A 23 -12.18 -1.84 12.74
C VAL A 23 -11.86 -2.98 11.77
N VAL A 24 -12.79 -3.31 10.85
CA VAL A 24 -12.57 -4.34 9.83
C VAL A 24 -11.43 -3.97 8.88
N ILE A 25 -11.33 -2.69 8.48
CA ILE A 25 -10.20 -2.24 7.66
C ILE A 25 -8.86 -2.38 8.39
N GLU A 26 -8.80 -2.13 9.70
CA GLU A 26 -7.57 -2.35 10.48
C GLU A 26 -7.26 -3.83 10.72
N GLU A 27 -8.27 -4.70 10.87
CA GLU A 27 -8.10 -6.17 10.90
C GLU A 27 -7.52 -6.68 9.57
N ILE A 28 -8.08 -6.24 8.44
CA ILE A 28 -7.60 -6.58 7.10
C ILE A 28 -6.20 -6.01 6.87
N ARG A 29 -5.94 -4.76 7.28
CA ARG A 29 -4.60 -4.15 7.25
C ARG A 29 -3.59 -5.02 7.99
N HIS A 30 -3.95 -5.53 9.17
CA HIS A 30 -3.08 -6.37 9.97
C HIS A 30 -2.80 -7.71 9.29
N ALA A 31 -3.84 -8.42 8.84
CA ALA A 31 -3.70 -9.70 8.14
C ALA A 31 -2.85 -9.58 6.86
N VAL A 32 -3.10 -8.55 6.04
CA VAL A 32 -2.34 -8.30 4.81
C VAL A 32 -0.91 -7.87 5.12
N ALA A 33 -0.66 -7.07 6.17
CA ALA A 33 0.69 -6.71 6.57
C ALA A 33 1.50 -7.92 7.07
N GLU A 34 0.87 -8.81 7.85
CA GLU A 34 1.50 -10.04 8.33
C GLU A 34 1.82 -10.97 7.14
N GLY A 35 0.85 -11.22 6.26
CA GLY A 35 1.05 -11.96 5.01
C GLY A 35 2.20 -11.40 4.18
N PHE A 36 2.21 -10.07 3.96
CA PHE A 36 3.24 -9.38 3.21
C PHE A 36 4.65 -9.50 3.84
N GLN A 37 4.75 -9.58 5.17
CA GLN A 37 6.02 -9.71 5.89
C GLN A 37 6.54 -11.14 6.01
N ARG A 38 5.70 -12.18 5.85
CA ARG A 38 6.09 -13.59 5.99
C ARG A 38 7.15 -14.08 4.99
N LEU A 39 7.30 -13.43 3.83
CA LEU A 39 8.33 -13.75 2.83
C LEU A 39 9.00 -12.48 2.30
N SER A 40 10.33 -12.48 2.22
CA SER A 40 11.15 -11.31 1.86
C SER A 40 10.96 -10.79 0.42
N ARG A 41 10.15 -11.45 -0.41
CA ARG A 41 9.90 -11.12 -1.84
C ARG A 41 8.40 -11.06 -2.15
N GLY A 42 7.74 -10.10 -1.50
CA GLY A 42 6.32 -9.81 -1.68
C GLY A 42 5.37 -10.59 -0.77
N GLY A 43 5.88 -11.30 0.24
CA GLY A 43 5.05 -12.03 1.19
C GLY A 43 4.19 -13.14 0.61
N ILE A 44 3.14 -13.48 1.36
CA ILE A 44 2.08 -14.42 1.04
C ILE A 44 0.78 -13.61 0.94
N GLU A 45 0.03 -13.83 -0.12
CA GLU A 45 -1.28 -13.24 -0.33
C GLU A 45 -2.33 -13.89 0.59
N VAL A 46 -3.18 -13.10 1.21
CA VAL A 46 -4.21 -13.57 2.15
C VAL A 46 -5.59 -13.09 1.73
N GLY A 47 -6.62 -13.84 2.13
CA GLY A 47 -8.01 -13.49 1.86
C GLY A 47 -8.92 -13.79 3.06
N GLY A 48 -10.15 -13.28 3.00
CA GLY A 48 -11.11 -13.40 4.07
C GLY A 48 -12.54 -13.12 3.64
N VAL A 49 -13.50 -13.76 4.29
CA VAL A 49 -14.92 -13.49 4.13
C VAL A 49 -15.27 -12.16 4.80
N LEU A 50 -16.08 -11.35 4.14
CA LEU A 50 -16.62 -10.10 4.67
C LEU A 50 -18.06 -10.34 5.13
N TYR A 51 -18.33 -10.07 6.40
CA TYR A 51 -19.63 -10.23 7.04
C TYR A 51 -20.27 -8.89 7.33
N GLY A 52 -21.58 -8.79 7.12
CA GLY A 52 -22.28 -7.52 7.14
C GLY A 52 -23.78 -7.63 6.90
N ILE A 53 -24.37 -6.49 6.55
CA ILE A 53 -25.79 -6.37 6.20
C ILE A 53 -25.88 -5.80 4.78
N HIS A 54 -26.81 -6.32 3.97
CA HIS A 54 -27.16 -5.76 2.67
C HIS A 54 -28.58 -5.17 2.74
N ASP A 55 -28.71 -3.88 2.38
CA ASP A 55 -29.98 -3.15 2.38
C ASP A 55 -30.11 -2.31 1.08
N GLY A 56 -30.96 -2.79 0.17
CA GLY A 56 -31.29 -2.16 -1.11
C GLY A 56 -30.11 -2.05 -2.07
N ARG A 57 -29.35 -0.95 -1.95
CA ARG A 57 -28.10 -0.67 -2.70
C ARG A 57 -26.87 -0.51 -1.80
N THR A 58 -27.02 -0.71 -0.48
CA THR A 58 -25.95 -0.49 0.50
C THR A 58 -25.49 -1.84 1.06
N VAL A 59 -24.20 -2.13 0.89
CA VAL A 59 -23.52 -3.23 1.59
C VAL A 59 -22.75 -2.64 2.76
N ARG A 60 -23.07 -3.03 3.99
CA ARG A 60 -22.39 -2.56 5.20
C ARG A 60 -21.58 -3.69 5.83
N ILE A 61 -20.26 -3.62 5.66
CA ILE A 61 -19.27 -4.56 6.20
C ILE A 61 -18.97 -4.22 7.66
N THR A 62 -19.19 -5.18 8.56
CA THR A 62 -19.07 -4.99 10.03
C THR A 62 -18.15 -5.98 10.71
N ALA A 63 -17.89 -7.14 10.10
CA ALA A 63 -16.96 -8.15 10.60
C ALA A 63 -16.21 -8.83 9.44
N THR A 64 -15.11 -9.54 9.75
CA THR A 64 -14.44 -10.43 8.80
C THR A 64 -14.02 -11.75 9.47
N ARG A 65 -13.73 -12.75 8.65
CA ARG A 65 -13.08 -14.01 9.03
C ARG A 65 -12.02 -14.34 7.98
N PRO A 66 -10.80 -14.75 8.35
CA PRO A 66 -9.82 -15.22 7.37
C PRO A 66 -10.35 -16.45 6.62
N ILE A 67 -9.86 -16.65 5.41
CA ILE A 67 -10.01 -17.90 4.65
C ILE A 67 -8.67 -18.61 4.69
N ASP A 68 -8.64 -19.83 5.23
CA ASP A 68 -7.44 -20.66 5.23
C ASP A 68 -7.07 -21.05 3.79
N CYS A 69 -5.81 -20.88 3.43
CA CYS A 69 -5.25 -21.27 2.13
C CYS A 69 -3.91 -21.98 2.38
N GLU A 70 -3.74 -23.17 1.82
CA GLU A 70 -2.51 -23.95 2.03
C GLU A 70 -1.34 -23.50 1.13
N HIS A 71 -1.58 -22.58 0.19
CA HIS A 71 -0.58 -22.03 -0.73
C HIS A 71 0.19 -23.10 -1.54
N ALA A 72 -0.45 -24.23 -1.86
CA ALA A 72 0.14 -25.35 -2.59
C ALA A 72 0.70 -24.97 -3.97
N ARG A 73 0.19 -23.88 -4.58
CA ARG A 73 0.64 -23.34 -5.88
C ARG A 73 1.56 -22.11 -5.73
N GLY A 74 2.17 -21.95 -4.56
CA GLY A 74 3.00 -20.79 -4.22
C GLY A 74 2.24 -19.68 -3.49
N PRO A 75 2.87 -18.52 -3.28
CA PRO A 75 2.41 -17.51 -2.31
C PRO A 75 1.24 -16.65 -2.79
N ALA A 76 0.68 -16.91 -3.98
CA ALA A 76 -0.54 -16.27 -4.43
C ALA A 76 -1.78 -16.88 -3.74
N PHE A 77 -2.89 -16.15 -3.70
CA PHE A 77 -4.12 -16.60 -3.03
C PHE A 77 -4.94 -17.58 -3.91
N LEU A 78 -4.38 -18.77 -4.15
CA LEU A 78 -4.92 -19.75 -5.10
C LEU A 78 -5.50 -21.01 -4.39
N LEU A 79 -6.75 -20.93 -3.94
CA LEU A 79 -7.46 -22.00 -3.21
C LEU A 79 -7.42 -23.35 -3.95
N SER A 80 -6.89 -24.39 -3.32
CA SER A 80 -6.99 -25.78 -3.79
C SER A 80 -8.41 -26.35 -3.59
N ASP A 81 -8.72 -27.53 -4.13
CA ASP A 81 -10.03 -28.16 -3.89
C ASP A 81 -10.28 -28.48 -2.41
N LYS A 82 -9.20 -28.68 -1.65
CA LYS A 82 -9.22 -28.84 -0.19
C LYS A 82 -9.53 -27.51 0.51
N ASP A 83 -8.90 -26.41 0.10
CA ASP A 83 -9.20 -25.07 0.63
C ASP A 83 -10.65 -24.65 0.28
N LYS A 84 -11.10 -24.88 -0.97
CA LYS A 84 -12.48 -24.69 -1.43
C LYS A 84 -13.48 -25.50 -0.58
N SER A 85 -13.13 -26.73 -0.22
CA SER A 85 -13.94 -27.57 0.68
C SER A 85 -13.94 -27.05 2.12
N ALA A 86 -12.82 -26.56 2.62
CA ALA A 86 -12.70 -25.96 3.94
C ALA A 86 -13.52 -24.65 4.06
N LEU A 87 -13.54 -23.83 3.01
CA LEU A 87 -14.36 -22.61 2.91
C LEU A 87 -15.86 -22.91 2.94
N ASN A 88 -16.33 -23.95 2.23
CA ASN A 88 -17.72 -24.42 2.35
C ASN A 88 -18.08 -24.85 3.78
N GLN A 89 -17.17 -25.54 4.47
CA GLN A 89 -17.37 -25.90 5.88
C GLN A 89 -17.32 -24.67 6.80
N GLN A 90 -16.52 -23.66 6.48
CA GLN A 90 -16.47 -22.39 7.20
C GLN A 90 -17.81 -21.66 7.12
N PHE A 91 -18.42 -21.51 5.94
CA PHE A 91 -19.77 -20.93 5.83
C PHE A 91 -20.81 -21.69 6.69
N ALA A 92 -20.77 -23.02 6.70
CA ALA A 92 -21.68 -23.83 7.52
C ALA A 92 -21.46 -23.69 9.04
N ARG A 93 -20.23 -23.36 9.48
CA ARG A 93 -19.89 -23.03 10.87
C ARG A 93 -20.31 -21.60 11.22
N ASP A 94 -19.96 -20.64 10.36
CA ASP A 94 -20.17 -19.21 10.57
C ASP A 94 -21.67 -18.86 10.65
N GLN A 95 -22.54 -19.55 9.89
CA GLN A 95 -24.01 -19.47 10.02
C GLN A 95 -24.55 -19.82 11.42
N ARG A 96 -23.76 -20.46 12.28
CA ARG A 96 -24.13 -20.89 13.63
C ARG A 96 -23.31 -20.19 14.72
N ASP A 97 -22.40 -19.28 14.36
CA ASP A 97 -21.58 -18.52 15.30
C ASP A 97 -22.39 -17.33 15.85
N PRO A 98 -22.70 -17.26 17.17
CA PRO A 98 -23.44 -16.13 17.74
C PRO A 98 -22.74 -14.78 17.54
N ARG A 99 -21.43 -14.76 17.27
CA ARG A 99 -20.68 -13.52 16.96
C ARG A 99 -20.99 -12.95 15.57
N LEU A 100 -21.73 -13.68 14.74
CA LEU A 100 -22.18 -13.29 13.40
C LEU A 100 -23.72 -13.27 13.31
N GLU A 101 -24.43 -13.32 14.44
CA GLU A 101 -25.90 -13.28 14.47
C GLU A 101 -26.43 -12.02 13.77
N GLY A 102 -27.37 -12.22 12.82
CA GLY A 102 -27.93 -11.15 11.99
C GLY A 102 -27.01 -10.64 10.88
N LEU A 103 -25.79 -11.17 10.72
CA LEU A 103 -24.88 -10.84 9.63
C LEU A 103 -24.88 -11.94 8.55
N ILE A 104 -24.73 -11.53 7.30
CA ILE A 104 -24.59 -12.42 6.14
C ILE A 104 -23.22 -12.23 5.49
N ALA A 105 -22.75 -13.22 4.71
CA ALA A 105 -21.57 -13.08 3.88
C ALA A 105 -21.86 -12.10 2.74
N VAL A 106 -21.39 -10.86 2.87
CA VAL A 106 -21.62 -9.77 1.90
C VAL A 106 -20.55 -9.72 0.80
N GLY A 107 -19.51 -10.53 0.91
CA GLY A 107 -18.42 -10.59 -0.06
C GLY A 107 -17.17 -11.18 0.55
N TRP A 108 -16.03 -10.86 -0.07
CA TRP A 108 -14.71 -11.28 0.37
C TRP A 108 -13.66 -10.21 0.06
N TYR A 109 -12.49 -10.37 0.66
CA TYR A 109 -11.28 -9.67 0.25
C TYR A 109 -10.17 -10.66 -0.08
N LEU A 110 -9.23 -10.19 -0.90
CA LEU A 110 -7.91 -10.78 -1.09
C LEU A 110 -6.86 -9.69 -1.21
N SER A 111 -5.61 -10.03 -0.92
CA SER A 111 -4.48 -9.16 -1.21
C SER A 111 -3.77 -9.56 -2.50
N HIS A 112 -3.42 -8.59 -3.34
CA HIS A 112 -2.48 -8.78 -4.44
C HIS A 112 -1.16 -8.10 -4.13
N THR A 113 -0.07 -8.87 -4.00
CA THR A 113 1.25 -8.36 -3.62
C THR A 113 2.19 -8.14 -4.79
N ARG A 114 1.80 -8.61 -5.99
CA ARG A 114 2.62 -8.64 -7.22
C ARG A 114 1.92 -8.02 -8.43
N SER A 115 0.60 -7.91 -8.38
CA SER A 115 -0.27 -7.32 -9.40
C SER A 115 -0.95 -6.06 -8.86
N GLU A 116 -1.42 -5.20 -9.77
CA GLU A 116 -2.25 -4.05 -9.44
C GLU A 116 -3.65 -4.47 -8.96
N ILE A 117 -4.47 -3.47 -8.59
CA ILE A 117 -5.85 -3.65 -8.12
C ILE A 117 -6.76 -4.01 -9.32
N ALA A 118 -6.77 -5.30 -9.64
CA ALA A 118 -7.55 -5.98 -10.66
C ALA A 118 -7.95 -7.39 -10.16
N LEU A 119 -8.95 -8.01 -10.79
CA LEU A 119 -9.33 -9.40 -10.57
C LEU A 119 -8.75 -10.29 -11.68
N ASN A 120 -8.00 -11.31 -11.30
CA ASN A 120 -7.48 -12.35 -12.18
C ASN A 120 -8.51 -13.49 -12.38
N GLU A 121 -8.24 -14.44 -13.29
CA GLU A 121 -9.14 -15.54 -13.61
C GLU A 121 -9.50 -16.44 -12.40
N SER A 122 -8.53 -16.69 -11.50
CA SER A 122 -8.77 -17.46 -10.27
C SER A 122 -9.63 -16.68 -9.27
N ASP A 123 -9.48 -15.36 -9.18
CA ASP A 123 -10.34 -14.52 -8.33
C ASP A 123 -11.78 -14.52 -8.86
N LEU A 124 -11.94 -14.51 -10.19
CA LEU A 124 -13.23 -14.60 -10.86
C LEU A 124 -13.88 -15.98 -10.63
N GLU A 125 -13.11 -17.07 -10.60
CA GLU A 125 -13.57 -18.40 -10.20
C GLU A 125 -14.11 -18.39 -8.76
N ILE A 126 -13.32 -17.87 -7.80
CA ILE A 126 -13.72 -17.79 -6.38
C ILE A 126 -14.95 -16.90 -6.21
N TYR A 127 -14.96 -15.72 -6.84
CA TYR A 127 -16.04 -14.74 -6.74
C TYR A 127 -17.35 -15.28 -7.34
N SER A 128 -17.29 -15.97 -8.48
CA SER A 128 -18.48 -16.60 -9.09
C SER A 128 -18.98 -17.83 -8.33
N THR A 129 -18.08 -18.62 -7.74
CA THR A 129 -18.44 -19.86 -7.03
C THR A 129 -19.02 -19.62 -5.64
N PHE A 130 -18.37 -18.77 -4.84
CA PHE A 130 -18.71 -18.60 -3.42
C PHE A 130 -19.54 -17.34 -3.12
N PHE A 131 -19.53 -16.35 -4.01
CA PHE A 131 -20.25 -15.08 -3.85
C PHE A 131 -21.06 -14.71 -5.11
N PRO A 132 -21.98 -15.59 -5.57
CA PRO A 132 -22.67 -15.44 -6.86
C PRO A 132 -23.70 -14.31 -6.90
N ALA A 133 -24.14 -13.77 -5.75
CA ALA A 133 -25.23 -12.79 -5.74
C ALA A 133 -24.76 -11.44 -6.32
N PRO A 134 -25.59 -10.73 -7.11
CA PRO A 134 -25.17 -9.53 -7.85
C PRO A 134 -24.77 -8.35 -6.95
N TRP A 135 -25.23 -8.34 -5.70
CA TRP A 135 -24.91 -7.33 -4.69
C TRP A 135 -23.70 -7.72 -3.81
N GLN A 136 -23.18 -8.95 -3.90
CA GLN A 136 -21.96 -9.32 -3.19
C GLN A 136 -20.73 -8.68 -3.86
N ILE A 137 -19.70 -8.43 -3.06
CA ILE A 137 -18.57 -7.57 -3.45
C ILE A 137 -17.22 -8.28 -3.25
N THR A 138 -16.22 -7.91 -4.05
CA THR A 138 -14.82 -8.30 -3.83
C THR A 138 -14.00 -7.05 -3.50
N MET A 139 -13.17 -7.10 -2.46
CA MET A 139 -12.18 -6.07 -2.17
C MET A 139 -10.77 -6.59 -2.48
N VAL A 140 -10.09 -6.00 -3.45
CA VAL A 140 -8.67 -6.28 -3.71
C VAL A 140 -7.84 -5.27 -2.94
N VAL A 141 -6.90 -5.74 -2.12
CA VAL A 141 -5.98 -4.92 -1.31
C VAL A 141 -4.57 -5.06 -1.85
N HIS A 142 -3.89 -3.95 -2.12
CA HIS A 142 -2.52 -3.93 -2.61
C HIS A 142 -1.57 -3.27 -1.59
N PRO A 143 -0.70 -4.03 -0.90
CA PRO A 143 0.30 -3.47 0.00
C PRO A 143 1.44 -2.81 -0.77
N GLY A 144 1.64 -1.51 -0.53
CA GLY A 144 2.71 -0.71 -1.10
C GLY A 144 3.96 -0.66 -0.22
N ARG A 145 5.00 0.01 -0.75
CA ARG A 145 6.23 0.29 0.02
C ARG A 145 5.92 1.17 1.24
N GLY A 146 6.65 0.95 2.33
CA GLY A 146 6.53 1.76 3.55
C GLY A 146 5.28 1.51 4.39
N GLY A 147 4.47 0.49 4.08
CA GLY A 147 3.25 0.17 4.83
C GLY A 147 1.98 0.89 4.36
N ALA A 148 2.08 1.70 3.29
CA ALA A 148 0.92 2.19 2.55
C ALA A 148 0.10 1.00 2.01
N MET A 149 -1.23 1.12 1.98
CA MET A 149 -2.11 0.11 1.40
C MET A 149 -3.20 0.78 0.60
N ARG A 150 -3.31 0.42 -0.68
CA ARG A 150 -4.43 0.79 -1.56
C ARG A 150 -5.44 -0.35 -1.58
N ALA A 151 -6.70 -0.05 -1.82
CA ALA A 151 -7.70 -1.07 -2.14
C ALA A 151 -8.74 -0.55 -3.14
N GLY A 152 -9.44 -1.47 -3.79
CA GLY A 152 -10.56 -1.18 -4.66
C GLY A 152 -11.67 -2.22 -4.49
N PHE A 153 -12.92 -1.76 -4.56
CA PHE A 153 -14.08 -2.65 -4.57
C PHE A 153 -14.49 -2.98 -6.01
N PHE A 154 -14.88 -4.24 -6.20
CA PHE A 154 -15.38 -4.81 -7.44
C PHE A 154 -16.78 -5.34 -7.18
N VAL A 155 -17.71 -4.97 -8.05
CA VAL A 155 -19.13 -5.26 -7.94
C VAL A 155 -19.66 -5.64 -9.31
N ARG A 156 -20.65 -6.54 -9.37
CA ARG A 156 -21.33 -6.86 -10.64
C ARG A 156 -22.25 -5.71 -11.01
N ASN A 157 -22.26 -5.34 -12.30
CA ASN A 157 -23.22 -4.41 -12.88
C ASN A 157 -24.64 -5.01 -12.84
N ALA A 158 -25.65 -4.16 -13.07
CA ALA A 158 -27.05 -4.59 -13.12
C ALA A 158 -27.38 -5.59 -14.25
N ASP A 159 -26.53 -5.66 -15.27
CA ASP A 159 -26.59 -6.65 -16.37
C ASP A 159 -25.80 -7.94 -16.08
N GLY A 160 -25.20 -8.05 -14.89
CA GLY A 160 -24.35 -9.19 -14.47
C GLY A 160 -22.89 -9.11 -14.92
N THR A 161 -22.52 -8.14 -15.76
CA THR A 161 -21.13 -7.93 -16.18
C THR A 161 -20.25 -7.46 -15.01
N LEU A 162 -18.94 -7.61 -15.15
CA LEU A 162 -17.97 -7.23 -14.13
C LEU A 162 -16.74 -6.63 -14.80
N LYS A 163 -16.40 -5.40 -14.43
CA LYS A 163 -15.15 -4.74 -14.84
C LYS A 163 -14.01 -5.31 -13.98
N SER A 164 -13.29 -6.29 -14.49
CA SER A 164 -12.25 -7.02 -13.74
C SER A 164 -10.91 -6.28 -13.73
N GLU A 165 -10.62 -5.48 -14.76
CA GLU A 165 -9.28 -4.97 -15.05
C GLU A 165 -8.88 -3.81 -14.14
N ARG A 166 -9.85 -3.06 -13.62
CA ARG A 166 -9.69 -1.95 -12.66
C ARG A 166 -10.98 -1.71 -11.86
N SER A 167 -10.84 -1.41 -10.57
CA SER A 167 -11.95 -0.92 -9.74
C SER A 167 -12.60 0.35 -10.33
N TYR A 168 -13.80 0.68 -9.86
CA TYR A 168 -14.45 1.97 -10.15
C TYR A 168 -13.77 3.13 -9.42
N LEU A 169 -13.22 2.87 -8.23
CA LEU A 169 -12.49 3.83 -7.42
C LEU A 169 -11.54 3.07 -6.49
N GLU A 170 -10.24 3.37 -6.61
CA GLU A 170 -9.25 2.97 -5.61
C GLU A 170 -9.23 3.98 -4.45
N PHE A 171 -8.88 3.51 -3.25
CA PHE A 171 -8.72 4.33 -2.06
C PHE A 171 -7.55 3.83 -1.21
N ASP A 172 -6.84 4.75 -0.57
CA ASP A 172 -5.85 4.41 0.45
C ASP A 172 -6.55 4.04 1.76
N PHE A 173 -6.06 3.00 2.44
CA PHE A 173 -6.48 2.70 3.81
C PHE A 173 -6.05 3.88 4.71
N PRO A 174 -6.97 4.50 5.47
CA PRO A 174 -6.71 5.75 6.19
C PRO A 174 -5.50 5.64 7.12
N ASP A 175 -4.52 6.53 6.94
CA ASP A 175 -3.26 6.49 7.67
C ASP A 175 -3.45 6.47 9.19
N ARG A 176 -2.61 5.67 9.86
CA ARG A 176 -2.39 5.79 11.31
C ARG A 176 -1.60 7.06 11.62
N LEU A 177 -2.27 8.21 11.50
CA LEU A 177 -1.83 9.54 11.96
C LEU A 177 -0.39 9.94 11.55
N PRO A 178 -0.22 10.77 10.50
CA PRO A 178 0.83 11.78 10.48
C PRO A 178 0.52 12.88 11.54
N GLY A 179 0.37 12.49 12.80
CA GLY A 179 -0.32 13.26 13.83
C GLY A 179 0.51 13.60 15.06
N ALA A 180 1.72 13.06 15.20
CA ALA A 180 2.62 13.33 16.33
C ALA A 180 3.73 14.35 15.98
N LEU A 181 4.25 14.33 14.76
CA LEU A 181 5.41 15.14 14.36
C LEU A 181 5.02 16.48 13.69
N GLU A 182 3.92 16.54 12.95
CA GLU A 182 3.57 17.77 12.23
C GLU A 182 2.92 18.86 13.12
N ARG A 183 2.40 18.48 14.30
CA ARG A 183 1.87 19.44 15.28
C ARG A 183 2.97 20.28 15.97
N ALA A 184 4.21 19.78 16.02
CA ALA A 184 5.36 20.54 16.53
C ALA A 184 5.87 21.59 15.51
N ALA A 185 5.69 21.37 14.21
CA ALA A 185 6.23 22.24 13.16
C ALA A 185 5.30 23.41 12.74
N ARG A 186 4.06 23.46 13.27
CA ARG A 186 3.05 24.47 12.87
C ARG A 186 2.62 25.42 14.00
N GLN A 187 3.28 25.41 15.18
CA GLN A 187 2.95 26.33 16.28
C GLN A 187 3.69 27.69 16.24
N ASP A 188 4.76 27.84 15.45
CA ASP A 188 5.58 29.07 15.38
C ASP A 188 5.17 30.09 14.29
N ARG A 189 3.95 30.02 13.74
CA ARG A 189 3.42 31.06 12.84
C ARG A 189 1.97 31.43 13.16
N ALA A 190 1.81 32.39 14.07
CA ALA A 190 0.56 33.09 14.30
C ALA A 190 0.23 34.06 13.15
N PRO A 191 -1.00 34.04 12.59
CA PRO A 191 -1.56 35.13 11.80
C PRO A 191 -2.40 36.07 12.68
N ALA A 192 -2.25 37.39 12.50
CA ALA A 192 -2.92 38.40 13.31
C ALA A 192 -4.45 38.50 13.08
N GLU A 193 -5.18 38.91 14.13
CA GLU A 193 -6.64 39.12 14.13
C GLU A 193 -7.14 40.08 13.02
N ARG A 194 -8.30 39.77 12.43
CA ARG A 194 -9.31 40.78 12.06
C ARG A 194 -10.72 40.27 12.40
N ARG A 195 -11.44 41.04 13.22
CA ARG A 195 -12.82 40.77 13.66
C ARG A 195 -13.84 41.24 12.62
N PRO A 196 -15.06 40.66 12.64
CA PRO A 196 -16.27 41.39 12.26
C PRO A 196 -17.30 41.39 13.41
N GLY A 197 -17.69 42.59 13.86
CA GLY A 197 -19.05 42.84 14.34
C GLY A 197 -19.89 43.36 13.16
N GLY A 198 -21.22 43.46 13.22
CA GLY A 198 -22.18 43.07 14.25
C GLY A 198 -23.59 43.31 13.69
N LEU A 199 -24.58 42.50 14.08
CA LEU A 199 -25.95 42.63 13.59
C LEU A 199 -26.69 43.80 14.28
N PRO A 200 -27.70 44.38 13.62
CA PRO A 200 -28.96 44.57 14.35
C PRO A 200 -30.21 44.15 13.58
N HIS A 201 -31.21 43.80 14.38
CA HIS A 201 -32.52 43.25 14.06
C HIS A 201 -33.57 44.35 13.82
N ARG A 202 -34.58 44.12 12.95
CA ARG A 202 -35.83 44.91 12.94
C ARG A 202 -37.02 44.22 12.26
N GLU A 203 -38.16 44.21 12.95
CA GLU A 203 -39.53 43.90 12.51
C GLU A 203 -40.51 44.61 13.48
N PRO A 204 -41.85 44.70 13.26
CA PRO A 204 -42.62 45.10 12.07
C PRO A 204 -43.35 46.48 12.26
N ALA A 205 -44.35 46.79 11.41
CA ALA A 205 -45.19 48.01 11.33
C ALA A 205 -46.41 47.97 12.33
N PRO A 206 -47.54 48.77 12.27
CA PRO A 206 -48.03 49.76 11.26
C PRO A 206 -48.79 51.04 11.77
N MET A 207 -49.16 51.97 10.86
CA MET A 207 -50.49 52.67 10.79
C MET A 207 -50.58 53.76 9.68
N ALA A 208 -51.80 54.12 9.25
CA ALA A 208 -52.21 55.17 8.28
C ALA A 208 -53.58 55.78 8.76
N PRO A 209 -54.36 56.63 8.02
CA PRO A 209 -54.19 57.40 6.76
C PRO A 209 -54.41 58.93 7.05
N PRO A 210 -55.22 59.81 6.39
CA PRO A 210 -55.78 59.91 5.01
C PRO A 210 -55.74 61.31 4.29
N ARG A 211 -55.83 61.26 2.94
CA ARG A 211 -56.55 62.12 1.96
C ARG A 211 -56.56 63.67 2.01
N HIS A 212 -56.35 64.28 0.82
CA HIS A 212 -57.26 65.23 0.15
C HIS A 212 -57.05 65.25 -1.38
N ASP A 213 -58.07 65.68 -2.15
CA ASP A 213 -58.19 65.53 -3.62
C ASP A 213 -58.12 66.87 -4.41
N ILE A 214 -58.24 66.78 -5.77
CA ILE A 214 -58.55 67.85 -6.77
C ILE A 214 -57.34 68.68 -7.29
N PRO A 215 -57.26 69.20 -8.56
CA PRO A 215 -58.06 69.02 -9.81
C PRO A 215 -57.23 68.49 -11.03
N PRO A 216 -57.85 68.24 -12.22
CA PRO A 216 -57.12 67.83 -13.43
C PRO A 216 -56.34 68.97 -14.11
N ARG A 217 -55.15 68.67 -14.64
CA ARG A 217 -54.26 69.63 -15.32
C ARG A 217 -54.28 69.42 -16.84
N GLN A 218 -54.48 70.50 -17.60
CA GLN A 218 -54.51 70.49 -19.06
C GLN A 218 -53.15 70.09 -19.67
N TYR A 219 -53.18 69.25 -20.71
CA TYR A 219 -51.98 68.77 -21.38
C TYR A 219 -51.47 69.82 -22.38
N ARG A 220 -50.28 70.38 -22.13
CA ARG A 220 -49.52 71.19 -23.10
C ARG A 220 -48.26 70.40 -23.46
N PRO A 221 -48.04 70.00 -24.73
CA PRO A 221 -46.82 69.29 -25.09
C PRO A 221 -45.62 70.25 -24.99
N ALA A 222 -44.72 69.96 -24.05
CA ALA A 222 -43.38 70.54 -24.02
C ALA A 222 -42.48 69.79 -25.02
N PRO A 223 -41.45 70.43 -25.62
CA PRO A 223 -40.53 69.76 -26.53
C PRO A 223 -39.77 68.62 -25.84
N ALA A 224 -39.50 67.55 -26.58
CA ALA A 224 -38.86 66.35 -26.05
C ALA A 224 -37.40 66.65 -25.63
N PRO A 225 -36.96 66.18 -24.44
CA PRO A 225 -35.56 66.23 -24.07
C PRO A 225 -34.75 65.22 -24.88
N GLU A 226 -33.58 65.65 -25.33
CA GLU A 226 -32.62 64.85 -26.08
C GLU A 226 -31.99 63.78 -25.16
N PHE A 227 -32.34 62.51 -25.38
CA PHE A 227 -31.83 61.41 -24.56
C PHE A 227 -30.36 61.15 -24.88
N LEU A 228 -29.49 61.38 -23.89
CA LEU A 228 -28.08 60.96 -23.92
C LEU A 228 -27.97 59.47 -24.24
N ALA A 229 -27.28 59.13 -25.33
CA ALA A 229 -27.08 57.76 -25.75
C ALA A 229 -26.25 56.98 -24.71
N ALA A 230 -26.82 55.89 -24.18
CA ALA A 230 -26.11 55.00 -23.26
C ALA A 230 -24.94 54.29 -23.99
N PRO A 231 -23.75 54.18 -23.37
CA PRO A 231 -22.62 53.51 -24.00
C PRO A 231 -22.91 52.01 -24.17
N ALA A 232 -22.83 51.53 -25.42
CA ALA A 232 -23.06 50.13 -25.75
C ALA A 232 -22.06 49.21 -25.02
N ARG A 233 -22.58 48.38 -24.10
CA ARG A 233 -21.81 47.48 -23.24
C ARG A 233 -21.20 46.34 -24.07
N ARG A 234 -20.04 46.57 -24.70
CA ARG A 234 -19.32 45.59 -25.52
C ARG A 234 -19.04 44.30 -24.73
N ARG A 235 -19.77 43.24 -25.07
CA ARG A 235 -19.72 41.93 -24.40
C ARG A 235 -18.41 41.21 -24.79
N LYS A 236 -17.48 41.02 -23.85
CA LYS A 236 -16.18 40.36 -24.07
C LYS A 236 -16.28 38.83 -24.23
N TRP A 237 -17.11 38.37 -25.18
CA TRP A 237 -17.23 36.94 -25.51
C TRP A 237 -16.02 36.26 -26.18
N PRO A 238 -15.13 36.91 -26.98
CA PRO A 238 -14.08 36.15 -27.68
C PRO A 238 -13.04 35.52 -26.74
N TRP A 239 -12.83 36.07 -25.54
CA TRP A 239 -11.93 35.48 -24.55
C TRP A 239 -12.45 34.19 -23.93
N LEU A 240 -13.77 34.02 -23.78
CA LEU A 240 -14.34 32.77 -23.24
C LEU A 240 -14.23 31.62 -24.25
N VAL A 241 -14.37 31.92 -25.55
CA VAL A 241 -14.17 30.93 -26.63
C VAL A 241 -12.69 30.53 -26.72
N LEU A 242 -11.77 31.49 -26.56
CA LEU A 242 -10.33 31.21 -26.48
C LEU A 242 -9.95 30.31 -25.30
N TRP A 243 -10.51 30.56 -24.11
CA TRP A 243 -10.31 29.68 -22.95
C TRP A 243 -10.92 28.28 -23.14
N ALA A 244 -12.12 28.18 -23.71
CA ALA A 244 -12.74 26.88 -24.01
C ALA A 244 -11.91 26.07 -25.03
N ALA A 245 -11.39 26.73 -26.08
CA ALA A 245 -10.50 26.11 -27.05
C ALA A 245 -9.15 25.69 -26.45
N ALA A 246 -8.57 26.51 -25.56
CA ALA A 246 -7.33 26.17 -24.86
C ALA A 246 -7.51 24.98 -23.91
N VAL A 247 -8.60 24.94 -23.13
CA VAL A 247 -8.92 23.82 -22.23
C VAL A 247 -9.24 22.55 -23.03
N GLY A 248 -10.01 22.66 -24.12
CA GLY A 248 -10.27 21.54 -25.03
C GLY A 248 -9.00 21.01 -25.70
N GLY A 249 -8.10 21.89 -26.11
CA GLY A 249 -6.78 21.54 -26.64
C GLY A 249 -5.91 20.83 -25.61
N LEU A 250 -5.85 21.33 -24.37
CA LEU A 250 -5.08 20.71 -23.28
C LEU A 250 -5.66 19.35 -22.88
N ALA A 251 -6.99 19.21 -22.84
CA ALA A 251 -7.67 17.94 -22.61
C ALA A 251 -7.42 16.95 -23.75
N PHE A 252 -7.45 17.39 -25.01
CA PHE A 252 -7.12 16.56 -26.17
C PHE A 252 -5.65 16.12 -26.15
N LEU A 253 -4.72 17.02 -25.78
CA LEU A 253 -3.31 16.67 -25.58
C LEU A 253 -3.11 15.69 -24.42
N GLY A 254 -3.85 15.82 -23.31
CA GLY A 254 -3.84 14.88 -22.19
C GLY A 254 -4.39 13.50 -22.57
N VAL A 255 -5.52 13.45 -23.29
CA VAL A 255 -6.11 12.20 -23.80
C VAL A 255 -5.21 11.55 -24.85
N ARG A 256 -4.60 12.34 -25.75
CA ARG A 256 -3.56 11.85 -26.67
C ARG A 256 -2.37 11.28 -25.90
N TYR A 257 -1.85 12.00 -24.90
CA TYR A 257 -0.70 11.55 -24.11
C TYR A 257 -1.01 10.27 -23.30
N ALA A 258 -2.25 10.09 -22.84
CA ALA A 258 -2.71 8.87 -22.18
C ALA A 258 -2.95 7.70 -23.16
N MET A 259 -3.55 7.96 -24.33
CA MET A 259 -3.79 6.95 -25.37
C MET A 259 -2.51 6.49 -26.08
N PHE A 260 -1.47 7.33 -26.11
CA PHE A 260 -0.17 7.02 -26.70
C PHE A 260 0.91 6.65 -25.65
N GLN A 261 0.53 6.29 -24.41
CA GLN A 261 1.44 5.53 -23.55
C GLN A 261 1.67 4.15 -24.19
N PRO A 262 2.87 3.78 -24.65
CA PRO A 262 3.12 2.43 -25.08
C PRO A 262 3.02 1.52 -23.85
N VAL A 263 2.07 0.57 -23.88
CA VAL A 263 2.05 -0.53 -22.91
C VAL A 263 3.33 -1.33 -23.14
N SER A 264 4.34 -1.11 -22.30
CA SER A 264 5.62 -1.81 -22.40
C SER A 264 5.42 -3.28 -22.09
N GLU A 265 5.61 -4.12 -23.11
CA GLU A 265 5.61 -5.57 -22.97
C GLU A 265 6.78 -5.98 -22.04
N PRO A 266 6.55 -6.81 -21.00
CA PRO A 266 7.59 -7.20 -20.06
C PRO A 266 8.68 -8.04 -20.73
N ILE A 267 9.90 -7.96 -20.21
CA ILE A 267 11.07 -8.71 -20.69
C ILE A 267 10.82 -10.22 -20.54
N SER A 268 9.97 -10.61 -19.57
CA SER A 268 9.51 -11.97 -19.33
C SER A 268 10.69 -12.89 -19.01
N LEU A 269 11.48 -12.48 -18.03
CA LEU A 269 12.74 -13.09 -17.61
C LEU A 269 12.46 -14.36 -16.80
N SER A 270 12.86 -15.49 -17.36
CA SER A 270 12.71 -16.82 -16.77
C SER A 270 14.07 -17.46 -16.48
N VAL A 271 14.11 -18.31 -15.45
CA VAL A 271 15.30 -19.08 -15.07
C VAL A 271 14.88 -20.51 -14.78
N VAL A 272 15.50 -21.46 -15.47
CA VAL A 272 15.22 -22.90 -15.36
C VAL A 272 16.51 -23.63 -15.02
N GLU A 273 16.48 -24.51 -14.01
CA GLU A 273 17.63 -25.36 -13.71
C GLU A 273 17.64 -26.59 -14.64
N ARG A 274 18.75 -26.82 -15.34
CA ARG A 274 19.05 -28.06 -16.07
C ARG A 274 20.45 -28.53 -15.74
N GLU A 275 20.59 -29.80 -15.37
CA GLU A 275 21.89 -30.46 -15.09
C GLU A 275 22.78 -29.72 -14.05
N GLY A 276 22.17 -28.95 -13.13
CA GLY A 276 22.87 -28.15 -12.13
C GLY A 276 23.34 -26.77 -12.59
N GLN A 277 22.99 -26.36 -13.81
CA GLN A 277 23.19 -25.02 -14.35
C GLN A 277 21.86 -24.30 -14.52
N LEU A 278 21.88 -22.97 -14.43
CA LEU A 278 20.72 -22.11 -14.64
C LEU A 278 20.70 -21.63 -16.09
N GLU A 279 19.70 -22.07 -16.87
CA GLU A 279 19.35 -21.48 -18.15
C GLU A 279 18.52 -20.21 -17.90
N ILE A 280 19.06 -19.07 -18.31
CA ILE A 280 18.43 -17.75 -18.23
C ILE A 280 17.89 -17.42 -19.62
N ASP A 281 16.58 -17.17 -19.71
CA ASP A 281 15.83 -17.04 -20.96
C ASP A 281 14.82 -15.88 -20.85
N TRP A 282 14.58 -15.14 -21.94
CA TRP A 282 13.71 -13.96 -21.96
C TRP A 282 12.96 -13.83 -23.29
N ASN A 283 11.92 -12.99 -23.34
CA ASN A 283 11.14 -12.83 -24.56
C ASN A 283 11.87 -11.94 -25.58
N HIS A 284 12.70 -12.58 -26.43
CA HIS A 284 13.43 -11.95 -27.54
C HIS A 284 12.52 -11.24 -28.56
N ALA A 285 11.23 -11.61 -28.64
CA ALA A 285 10.26 -10.99 -29.55
C ALA A 285 9.50 -9.81 -28.92
N SER A 286 9.71 -9.52 -27.63
CA SER A 286 9.10 -8.36 -26.98
C SER A 286 9.63 -7.05 -27.59
N LYS A 287 8.73 -6.08 -27.83
CA LYS A 287 9.12 -4.81 -28.47
C LYS A 287 10.25 -4.09 -27.73
N SER A 288 10.27 -4.22 -26.41
CA SER A 288 11.29 -3.61 -25.56
C SER A 288 12.66 -4.27 -25.69
N VAL A 289 12.74 -5.60 -25.89
CA VAL A 289 14.03 -6.27 -26.17
C VAL A 289 14.50 -5.95 -27.59
N THR A 290 13.60 -5.94 -28.58
CA THR A 290 13.97 -5.59 -29.97
C THR A 290 14.35 -4.10 -30.16
N GLY A 291 13.80 -3.21 -29.34
CA GLY A 291 14.15 -1.78 -29.33
C GLY A 291 15.36 -1.44 -28.44
N ALA A 292 15.84 -2.38 -27.61
CA ALA A 292 16.92 -2.11 -26.69
C ALA A 292 18.26 -1.91 -27.43
N SER A 293 18.87 -0.75 -27.22
CA SER A 293 20.21 -0.41 -27.73
C SER A 293 21.33 -1.06 -26.93
N ARG A 294 21.07 -1.37 -25.64
CA ARG A 294 22.01 -2.00 -24.72
C ARG A 294 21.27 -2.72 -23.60
N GLY A 295 21.87 -3.79 -23.09
CA GLY A 295 21.40 -4.49 -21.89
C GLY A 295 22.53 -4.77 -20.90
N LEU A 296 22.14 -5.11 -19.68
CA LEU A 296 23.01 -5.59 -18.62
C LEU A 296 22.26 -6.69 -17.86
N LEU A 297 22.88 -7.86 -17.77
CA LEU A 297 22.42 -8.96 -16.93
C LEU A 297 23.32 -9.03 -15.71
N GLU A 298 22.75 -8.88 -14.52
CA GLU A 298 23.44 -9.03 -13.24
C GLU A 298 22.96 -10.31 -12.56
N ILE A 299 23.89 -11.19 -12.21
CA ILE A 299 23.62 -12.46 -11.53
C ILE A 299 24.24 -12.37 -10.14
N ILE A 300 23.40 -12.33 -9.12
CA ILE A 300 23.75 -12.25 -7.70
C ILE A 300 23.61 -13.65 -7.13
N ASP A 301 24.72 -14.28 -6.75
CA ASP A 301 24.78 -15.67 -6.28
C ASP A 301 25.44 -15.69 -4.89
N GLY A 302 24.62 -15.63 -3.85
CA GLY A 302 25.08 -15.40 -2.49
C GLY A 302 25.87 -14.08 -2.36
N PRO A 303 27.15 -14.10 -1.96
CA PRO A 303 27.99 -12.89 -1.86
C PRO A 303 28.57 -12.44 -3.21
N ASP A 304 28.58 -13.30 -4.23
CA ASP A 304 29.14 -12.98 -5.54
C ASP A 304 28.14 -12.20 -6.41
N THR A 305 28.62 -11.25 -7.20
CA THR A 305 27.80 -10.56 -8.22
C THR A 305 28.55 -10.53 -9.55
N VAL A 306 28.00 -11.20 -10.55
CA VAL A 306 28.51 -11.23 -11.92
C VAL A 306 27.73 -10.23 -12.77
N ARG A 307 28.43 -9.43 -13.59
CA ARG A 307 27.83 -8.44 -14.49
C ARG A 307 28.18 -8.75 -15.94
N LEU A 308 27.18 -9.06 -16.75
CA LEU A 308 27.31 -9.43 -18.15
C LEU A 308 26.66 -8.33 -19.03
N PRO A 309 27.45 -7.49 -19.73
CA PRO A 309 26.89 -6.52 -20.67
C PRO A 309 26.33 -7.25 -21.90
N LEU A 310 25.07 -6.98 -22.22
CA LEU A 310 24.38 -7.55 -23.38
C LEU A 310 24.41 -6.53 -24.54
N SER A 311 25.02 -6.93 -25.64
CA SER A 311 24.92 -6.22 -26.92
C SER A 311 23.56 -6.48 -27.57
N PRO A 312 23.14 -5.70 -28.59
CA PRO A 312 21.95 -6.02 -29.39
C PRO A 312 21.97 -7.45 -29.98
N GLN A 313 23.17 -7.96 -30.31
CA GLN A 313 23.35 -9.34 -30.79
C GLN A 313 23.15 -10.38 -29.68
N HIS A 314 23.50 -10.07 -28.43
CA HIS A 314 23.22 -10.96 -27.29
C HIS A 314 21.75 -10.88 -26.86
N LEU A 315 21.11 -9.70 -26.94
CA LEU A 315 19.69 -9.51 -26.62
C LEU A 315 18.76 -10.29 -27.57
N ALA A 316 19.14 -10.37 -28.85
CA ALA A 316 18.49 -11.18 -29.89
C ALA A 316 19.07 -12.60 -30.04
N GLY A 317 20.12 -12.93 -29.28
CA GLY A 317 20.76 -14.25 -29.26
C GLY A 317 20.03 -15.24 -28.36
N ASP A 318 20.49 -16.50 -28.34
CA ASP A 318 19.90 -17.57 -27.53
C ASP A 318 20.28 -17.47 -26.03
N LYS A 319 19.72 -18.38 -25.22
CA LYS A 319 19.78 -18.42 -23.75
C LYS A 319 21.19 -18.30 -23.16
N ILE A 320 21.27 -17.74 -21.94
CA ILE A 320 22.51 -17.64 -21.16
C ILE A 320 22.55 -18.71 -20.08
N THR A 321 23.57 -19.56 -20.08
CA THR A 321 23.75 -20.61 -19.07
C THR A 321 24.73 -20.18 -17.97
N TYR A 322 24.34 -20.36 -16.71
CA TYR A 322 25.13 -19.97 -15.53
C TYR A 322 25.31 -21.12 -14.54
N ALA A 323 26.56 -21.45 -14.19
CA ALA A 323 26.87 -22.45 -13.17
C ALA A 323 26.78 -21.82 -11.76
N ARG A 324 25.70 -22.14 -11.04
CA ARG A 324 25.44 -21.59 -9.69
C ARG A 324 26.36 -22.18 -8.63
N LYS A 325 26.74 -21.34 -7.66
CA LYS A 325 27.54 -21.65 -6.48
C LYS A 325 26.70 -21.80 -5.22
N SER A 326 25.59 -21.08 -5.08
CA SER A 326 24.72 -21.17 -3.92
C SER A 326 23.35 -21.79 -4.26
N GLY A 327 22.50 -21.89 -3.23
CA GLY A 327 21.09 -22.25 -3.38
C GLY A 327 20.18 -21.06 -3.68
N ASP A 328 20.72 -19.85 -3.78
CA ASP A 328 19.99 -18.60 -3.84
C ASP A 328 20.59 -17.65 -4.88
N VAL A 329 20.03 -17.67 -6.09
CA VAL A 329 20.52 -16.87 -7.23
C VAL A 329 19.44 -15.89 -7.69
N GLU A 330 19.75 -14.61 -7.65
CA GLU A 330 18.93 -13.55 -8.24
C GLU A 330 19.53 -13.08 -9.56
N VAL A 331 18.73 -13.14 -10.61
CA VAL A 331 19.08 -12.71 -11.97
C VAL A 331 18.29 -11.45 -12.28
N ARG A 332 18.99 -10.37 -12.59
CA ARG A 332 18.42 -9.04 -12.84
C ARG A 332 18.84 -8.55 -14.22
N MET A 333 17.88 -8.37 -15.11
CA MET A 333 18.10 -7.86 -16.46
C MET A 333 17.63 -6.40 -16.53
N SER A 334 18.50 -5.50 -16.98
CA SER A 334 18.13 -4.12 -17.31
C SER A 334 18.47 -3.81 -18.76
N ILE A 335 17.52 -3.28 -19.50
CA ILE A 335 17.65 -2.89 -20.90
C ILE A 335 17.38 -1.40 -21.07
N GLU A 336 18.01 -0.79 -22.07
CA GLU A 336 17.85 0.62 -22.38
C GLU A 336 17.69 0.85 -23.89
N ASP A 337 16.56 1.44 -24.26
CA ASP A 337 16.24 1.87 -25.63
C ASP A 337 17.14 3.03 -26.08
N ALA A 338 17.27 3.24 -27.38
CA ALA A 338 17.97 4.39 -27.97
C ALA A 338 17.39 5.75 -27.52
N GLY A 339 16.12 5.79 -27.09
CA GLY A 339 15.50 6.95 -26.43
C GLY A 339 15.91 7.18 -24.97
N GLY A 340 16.78 6.33 -24.38
CA GLY A 340 17.20 6.40 -22.98
C GLY A 340 16.18 5.84 -21.98
N HIS A 341 15.08 5.25 -22.46
CA HIS A 341 14.09 4.57 -21.63
C HIS A 341 14.69 3.28 -21.06
N LYS A 342 14.78 3.20 -19.72
CA LYS A 342 15.28 2.03 -18.99
C LYS A 342 14.12 1.17 -18.52
N MET A 343 14.20 -0.13 -18.78
CA MET A 343 13.35 -1.14 -18.15
C MET A 343 14.21 -2.17 -17.43
N GLN A 344 13.71 -2.67 -16.30
CA GLN A 344 14.43 -3.61 -15.46
C GLN A 344 13.46 -4.68 -14.94
N GLU A 345 13.88 -5.93 -15.07
CA GLU A 345 13.16 -7.10 -14.58
C GLU A 345 14.12 -7.96 -13.75
N ALA A 346 13.62 -8.66 -12.75
CA ALA A 346 14.42 -9.54 -11.90
C ALA A 346 13.64 -10.80 -11.54
N THR A 347 14.33 -11.92 -11.58
CA THR A 347 13.81 -13.23 -11.19
C THR A 347 14.79 -13.90 -10.24
N ARG A 348 14.30 -14.84 -9.43
CA ARG A 348 15.10 -15.50 -8.39
C ARG A 348 14.88 -16.99 -8.44
N PHE A 349 15.97 -17.71 -8.62
CA PHE A 349 16.05 -19.15 -8.46
C PHE A 349 16.39 -19.50 -7.00
N LEU A 350 15.60 -20.41 -6.41
CA LEU A 350 15.84 -21.00 -5.10
C LEU A 350 15.92 -22.52 -5.23
N GLY A 351 17.06 -23.11 -4.87
CA GLY A 351 17.33 -24.54 -4.97
C GLY A 351 18.29 -25.04 -3.89
N ARG A 352 18.54 -26.35 -3.83
CA ARG A 352 19.55 -26.89 -2.88
C ARG A 352 20.94 -26.42 -3.32
N PRO A 353 21.80 -25.86 -2.44
CA PRO A 353 23.15 -25.46 -2.83
C PRO A 353 23.95 -26.65 -3.39
N PRO A 354 24.86 -26.42 -4.35
CA PRO A 354 25.76 -27.46 -4.86
C PRO A 354 26.56 -28.10 -3.72
N ALA A 355 26.86 -29.39 -3.82
CA ALA A 355 27.50 -30.16 -2.75
C ALA A 355 28.83 -29.54 -2.26
N ALA A 356 29.61 -28.92 -3.15
CA ALA A 356 30.84 -28.22 -2.81
C ALA A 356 30.63 -26.98 -1.90
N ALA A 357 29.56 -26.21 -2.13
CA ALA A 357 29.24 -25.04 -1.32
C ALA A 357 28.57 -25.41 0.01
N ALA A 358 27.81 -26.50 0.04
CA ALA A 358 27.26 -27.05 1.28
C ALA A 358 28.37 -27.48 2.26
N ALA A 359 29.47 -28.04 1.75
CA ALA A 359 30.65 -28.37 2.55
C ALA A 359 31.34 -27.11 3.12
N ALA A 360 31.65 -26.13 2.27
CA ALA A 360 32.30 -24.88 2.69
C ALA A 360 31.53 -24.12 3.79
N ASN A 361 30.20 -24.00 3.66
CA ASN A 361 29.35 -23.36 4.67
C ASN A 361 29.33 -24.13 6.00
N SER A 362 29.51 -25.46 5.97
CA SER A 362 29.55 -26.28 7.19
C SER A 362 30.85 -26.08 7.99
N ASP A 363 31.98 -25.91 7.32
CA ASP A 363 33.27 -25.60 7.96
C ASP A 363 33.27 -24.19 8.57
N GLU A 364 32.68 -23.20 7.88
CA GLU A 364 32.55 -21.84 8.39
C GLU A 364 31.67 -21.78 9.65
N LEU A 365 30.55 -22.52 9.67
CA LEU A 365 29.70 -22.65 10.86
C LEU A 365 30.46 -23.24 12.06
N VAL A 366 31.30 -24.26 11.85
CA VAL A 366 32.15 -24.84 12.90
C VAL A 366 33.20 -23.84 13.40
N ALA A 367 33.80 -23.05 12.50
CA ALA A 367 34.75 -22.00 12.88
C ALA A 367 34.10 -20.88 13.71
N ILE A 368 32.88 -20.43 13.33
CA ILE A 368 32.11 -19.43 14.07
C ILE A 368 31.74 -19.95 15.47
N GLN A 369 31.30 -21.21 15.58
CA GLN A 369 30.97 -21.83 16.88
C GLN A 369 32.18 -21.88 17.82
N ARG A 370 33.35 -22.32 17.33
CA ARG A 370 34.59 -22.32 18.13
C ARG A 370 34.95 -20.91 18.65
N LYS A 371 34.81 -19.89 17.79
CA LYS A 371 35.13 -18.50 18.17
C LYS A 371 34.15 -17.93 19.20
N ARG A 372 32.87 -18.32 19.16
CA ARG A 372 31.91 -18.00 20.24
C ARG A 372 32.35 -18.63 21.56
N ASP A 373 32.68 -19.92 21.55
CA ASP A 373 33.00 -20.67 22.77
C ASP A 373 34.29 -20.15 23.45
N GLU A 374 35.26 -19.70 22.64
CA GLU A 374 36.47 -19.00 23.09
C GLU A 374 36.13 -17.64 23.76
N LEU A 375 35.32 -16.80 23.11
CA LEU A 375 34.86 -15.52 23.67
C LEU A 375 34.04 -15.70 24.97
N GLU A 376 33.22 -16.75 25.05
CA GLU A 376 32.48 -17.10 26.27
C GLU A 376 33.39 -17.60 27.41
N ALA A 377 34.52 -18.24 27.08
CA ALA A 377 35.55 -18.59 28.06
C ALA A 377 36.31 -17.35 28.55
N GLU A 378 36.65 -16.42 27.66
CA GLU A 378 37.29 -15.15 28.02
C GLU A 378 36.39 -14.28 28.90
N LEU A 379 35.10 -14.14 28.55
CA LEU A 379 34.11 -13.43 29.37
C LEU A 379 33.96 -14.03 30.77
N ARG A 380 34.00 -15.36 30.90
CA ARG A 380 33.99 -16.04 32.21
C ARG A 380 35.25 -15.71 33.02
N ARG A 381 36.43 -15.76 32.39
CA ARG A 381 37.72 -15.43 33.02
C ARG A 381 37.76 -13.98 33.52
N LEU A 382 37.33 -13.02 32.71
CA LEU A 382 37.29 -11.59 33.08
C LEU A 382 36.33 -11.33 34.25
N ARG A 383 35.15 -11.97 34.25
CA ARG A 383 34.20 -11.86 35.38
C ARG A 383 34.79 -12.41 36.68
N GLN A 384 35.52 -13.53 36.63
CA GLN A 384 36.19 -14.09 37.79
C GLN A 384 37.29 -13.13 38.32
N GLN A 385 38.14 -12.60 37.44
CA GLN A 385 39.18 -11.64 37.81
C GLN A 385 38.63 -10.38 38.49
N ASN A 386 37.52 -9.83 37.97
CA ASN A 386 36.85 -8.69 38.61
C ASN A 386 36.27 -9.05 39.98
N GLY A 387 35.74 -10.26 40.16
CA GLY A 387 35.28 -10.77 41.46
C GLY A 387 36.42 -10.90 42.48
N ASP A 388 37.56 -11.46 42.07
CA ASP A 388 38.75 -11.58 42.92
C ASP A 388 39.31 -10.20 43.32
N GLN A 389 39.28 -9.22 42.41
CA GLN A 389 39.66 -7.84 42.72
C GLN A 389 38.72 -7.19 43.74
N ALA A 390 37.40 -7.36 43.59
CA ALA A 390 36.43 -6.85 44.56
C ALA A 390 36.61 -7.47 45.95
N ALA A 391 36.89 -8.77 46.04
CA ALA A 391 37.19 -9.45 47.30
C ALA A 391 38.47 -8.90 47.97
N ARG A 392 39.53 -8.63 47.20
CA ARG A 392 40.76 -8.00 47.71
C ARG A 392 40.52 -6.60 48.26
N ILE A 393 39.70 -5.79 47.59
CA ILE A 393 39.34 -4.44 48.06
C ILE A 393 38.63 -4.53 49.41
N GLN A 394 37.62 -5.39 49.56
CA GLN A 394 36.94 -5.61 50.84
C GLN A 394 37.87 -6.10 51.95
N GLN A 395 38.85 -6.95 51.62
CA GLN A 395 39.84 -7.43 52.60
C GLN A 395 40.78 -6.30 53.06
N LEU A 396 41.20 -5.41 52.16
CA LEU A 396 41.99 -4.22 52.49
C LEU A 396 41.18 -3.25 53.36
N GLU A 397 39.93 -2.94 53.00
CA GLU A 397 39.04 -2.10 53.80
C GLU A 397 38.82 -2.66 55.22
N ARG A 398 38.61 -3.98 55.33
CA ARG A 398 38.46 -4.65 56.64
C ARG A 398 39.74 -4.56 57.47
N THR A 399 40.91 -4.69 56.84
CA THR A 399 42.22 -4.56 57.49
C THR A 399 42.45 -3.12 57.97
N LEU A 400 42.18 -2.13 57.12
CA LEU A 400 42.26 -0.70 57.48
C LEU A 400 41.34 -0.36 58.65
N ARG A 401 40.09 -0.87 58.66
CA ARG A 401 39.13 -0.66 59.74
C ARG A 401 39.65 -1.23 61.08
N ILE A 402 40.24 -2.43 61.07
CA ILE A 402 40.85 -3.04 62.26
C ILE A 402 42.01 -2.19 62.78
N LEU A 403 42.88 -1.70 61.89
CA LEU A 403 44.01 -0.84 62.27
C LEU A 403 43.52 0.50 62.86
N GLN A 404 42.54 1.15 62.23
CA GLN A 404 41.94 2.39 62.74
C GLN A 404 41.32 2.19 64.14
N THR A 405 40.56 1.10 64.36
CA THR A 405 40.00 0.78 65.68
C THR A 405 41.09 0.61 66.74
N ARG A 406 42.22 -0.04 66.39
CA ARG A 406 43.33 -0.25 67.32
C ARG A 406 44.07 1.03 67.68
N ILE A 407 44.31 1.92 66.71
CA ILE A 407 44.94 3.23 66.92
C ILE A 407 44.04 4.16 67.76
N GLY A 408 42.71 4.12 67.53
CA GLY A 408 41.74 4.89 68.33
C GLY A 408 41.66 4.46 69.80
N ILE A 409 42.01 3.21 70.11
CA ILE A 409 42.06 2.69 71.49
C ILE A 409 43.33 3.16 72.23
N ASP A 410 44.48 3.25 71.54
CA ASP A 410 45.74 3.75 72.16
C ASP A 410 45.69 5.25 72.47
N GLN A 411 44.94 6.05 71.68
CA GLN A 411 44.73 7.48 71.94
C GLN A 411 43.77 7.77 73.11
N GLY A 412 43.06 6.76 73.64
CA GLY A 412 42.09 6.91 74.73
C GLY A 412 42.61 6.55 76.12
N LYS A 413 43.94 6.48 76.31
CA LYS A 413 44.56 5.89 77.51
C LYS A 413 45.74 6.67 78.12
N GLN A 414 45.81 7.99 77.87
CA GLN A 414 46.67 8.94 78.59
C GLN A 414 45.79 9.94 79.34
#